data_AF-A0A852X6H5-F1
#
_entry.id   AF-A0A852X6H5-F1
#
_cell.length_a   1.000
_cell.length_b   1.000
_cell.length_c   1.000
_cell.angle_alpha   90.00
_cell.angle_beta   90.00
_cell.angle_gamma   90.00
#
_symmetry.space_group_name_H-M   'P 1'
#
loop_
_entity.id
_entity.type
_entity.pdbx_description
1 polymer ?
#
loop_
_entity_poly.entity_id
_entity_poly.type
_entity_poly.pdbx_seq_one_letter_code
_entity_poly.pdbx_strand_id
1 'polypeptide(L)'
;MVIIVSEDGWIDVLPTPKRRVRRATVAQAVQRLVAAADDGTSHERFARLDAALERLEFYLDAAQCEAVNEARERVEQRRWQEHRTRDRVVPVRPHPAMDESYFLEPVG
;
A
#
# COMPACT_ATOMS: atom_id res chain seq x y z
N MET A 1 0.48 1.81 -22.07
CA MET A 1 -0.47 2.89 -22.36
C MET A 1 -0.90 2.74 -23.80
N VAL A 2 -2.17 2.41 -24.01
CA VAL A 2 -2.80 2.37 -25.34
C VAL A 2 -3.77 3.52 -25.39
N ILE A 3 -3.71 4.31 -26.47
CA ILE A 3 -4.63 5.42 -26.71
C ILE A 3 -5.47 5.00 -27.91
N ILE A 4 -6.78 4.84 -27.69
CA ILE A 4 -7.75 4.61 -28.77
C ILE A 4 -8.36 5.98 -29.07
N VAL A 5 -8.24 6.41 -30.32
CA VAL A 5 -8.91 7.62 -30.82
C VAL A 5 -10.06 7.14 -31.69
N SER A 6 -11.28 7.48 -31.30
CA SER A 6 -12.45 7.20 -32.11
C SER A 6 -12.62 8.26 -33.21
N GLU A 7 -13.34 7.92 -34.27
CA GLU A 7 -13.55 8.78 -35.44
C GLU A 7 -14.33 10.07 -35.11
N ASP A 8 -15.09 10.08 -34.01
CA ASP A 8 -15.85 11.19 -33.43
C ASP A 8 -15.09 11.98 -32.35
N GLY A 9 -13.79 11.69 -32.15
CA GLY A 9 -12.89 12.50 -31.32
C GLY A 9 -12.82 12.12 -29.84
N TRP A 10 -13.40 10.99 -29.44
CA TRP A 10 -13.20 10.47 -28.08
C TRP A 10 -11.82 9.83 -27.96
N ILE A 11 -11.16 10.13 -26.86
CA ILE A 11 -9.87 9.54 -26.50
C ILE A 11 -10.11 8.60 -25.34
N ASP A 12 -10.10 7.30 -25.62
CA ASP A 12 -10.06 6.27 -24.59
C ASP A 12 -8.59 5.99 -24.25
N VAL A 13 -8.15 6.56 -23.13
CA VAL A 13 -6.85 6.23 -22.54
C VAL A 13 -7.02 4.98 -21.70
N LEU A 14 -6.56 3.83 -22.20
CA LEU A 14 -6.53 2.60 -21.40
C LEU A 14 -5.36 2.67 -20.40
N PRO A 15 -5.64 2.78 -19.08
CA PRO A 15 -4.58 2.72 -18.09
C PRO A 15 -3.95 1.33 -18.12
N THR A 16 -2.64 1.26 -17.88
CA THR A 16 -1.97 -0.03 -17.70
C THR A 16 -2.57 -0.69 -16.45
N PRO A 17 -3.29 -1.83 -16.55
CA PRO A 17 -3.93 -2.44 -15.41
C PRO A 17 -2.88 -2.88 -14.38
N LYS A 18 -3.20 -2.73 -13.10
CA LYS A 18 -2.35 -3.24 -12.01
C LYS A 18 -2.21 -4.76 -12.14
N ARG A 19 -1.03 -5.28 -11.81
CA ARG A 19 -0.74 -6.72 -11.91
C ARG A 19 -1.60 -7.49 -10.91
N ARG A 20 -2.11 -8.67 -11.31
CA ARG A 20 -2.78 -9.56 -10.35
C ARG A 20 -1.81 -10.12 -9.32
N VAL A 21 -2.20 -10.11 -8.04
CA VAL A 21 -1.37 -10.58 -6.92
C VAL A 21 -2.09 -11.62 -6.08
N ARG A 22 -1.37 -12.37 -5.23
CA ARG A 22 -2.01 -13.24 -4.24
C ARG A 22 -2.42 -12.41 -3.03
N ARG A 23 -3.61 -12.64 -2.49
CA ARG A 23 -4.07 -12.01 -1.23
C ARG A 23 -3.07 -12.20 -0.09
N ALA A 24 -2.50 -13.40 0.02
CA ALA A 24 -1.48 -13.72 1.01
C ALA A 24 -0.24 -12.81 0.90
N THR A 25 0.15 -12.37 -0.30
CA THR A 25 1.28 -11.46 -0.48
C THR A 25 1.01 -10.10 0.14
N VAL A 26 -0.20 -9.56 -0.06
CA VAL A 26 -0.63 -8.27 0.53
C VAL A 26 -0.72 -8.41 2.05
N ALA A 27 -1.42 -9.45 2.54
CA ALA A 27 -1.60 -9.68 3.97
C ALA A 27 -0.25 -9.85 4.71
N GLN A 28 0.70 -10.60 4.14
CA GLN A 28 2.03 -10.78 4.72
C GLN A 28 2.83 -9.47 4.74
N ALA A 29 2.71 -8.63 3.71
CA ALA A 29 3.40 -7.34 3.70
C ALA A 29 2.87 -6.41 4.80
N VAL A 30 1.54 -6.32 4.95
CA VAL A 30 0.89 -5.57 6.04
C VAL A 30 1.33 -6.11 7.40
N GLN A 31 1.24 -7.42 7.61
CA GLN A 31 1.63 -8.04 8.88
C GLN A 31 3.09 -7.76 9.25
N ARG A 32 4.01 -7.84 8.28
CA ARG A 32 5.44 -7.56 8.52
C ARG A 32 5.67 -6.11 8.90
N LEU A 33 4.97 -5.16 8.27
CA LEU A 33 5.10 -3.74 8.61
C LEU A 33 4.55 -3.45 10.01
N VAL A 34 3.34 -3.96 10.31
CA VAL A 34 2.69 -3.79 11.62
C VAL A 34 3.56 -4.37 12.74
N ALA A 35 4.07 -5.59 12.57
CA ALA A 35 4.97 -6.21 13.56
C ALA A 35 6.27 -5.42 13.74
N ALA A 36 6.86 -4.88 12.65
CA ALA A 36 8.05 -4.04 12.76
C ALA A 36 7.78 -2.73 13.52
N ALA A 37 6.56 -2.18 13.41
CA ALA A 37 6.15 -1.04 14.23
C ALA A 37 6.01 -1.42 15.72
N ASP A 38 5.56 -2.62 16.06
CA ASP A 38 5.42 -3.05 17.46
C ASP A 38 6.76 -3.36 18.13
N ASP A 39 7.64 -4.10 17.46
CA ASP A 39 8.87 -4.66 18.06
C ASP A 39 10.02 -3.65 18.26
N GLY A 40 9.78 -2.35 18.05
CA GLY A 40 10.84 -1.32 18.14
C GLY A 40 11.96 -1.52 17.13
N THR A 41 11.64 -2.14 15.98
CA THR A 41 12.59 -2.42 14.92
C THR A 41 13.30 -1.14 14.44
N SER A 42 14.57 -1.24 14.02
CA SER A 42 15.33 -0.10 13.51
C SER A 42 14.56 0.64 12.41
N HIS A 43 14.68 1.97 12.40
CA HIS A 43 13.97 2.80 11.43
C HIS A 43 14.30 2.39 9.98
N GLU A 44 15.54 2.05 9.67
CA GLU A 44 15.95 1.60 8.34
C GLU A 44 15.18 0.36 7.88
N ARG A 45 15.00 -0.62 8.78
CA ARG A 45 14.24 -1.83 8.46
C ARG A 45 12.75 -1.52 8.31
N PHE A 46 12.19 -0.64 9.14
CA PHE A 46 10.81 -0.19 8.97
C PHE A 46 10.61 0.51 7.62
N ALA A 47 11.46 1.49 7.29
CA ALA A 47 11.41 2.23 6.02
C ALA A 47 11.51 1.32 4.80
N ARG A 48 12.33 0.27 4.85
CA ARG A 48 12.41 -0.73 3.76
C ARG A 48 11.13 -1.55 3.60
N LEU A 49 10.49 -1.92 4.71
CA LEU A 49 9.20 -2.62 4.68
C LEU A 49 8.10 -1.70 4.17
N ASP A 50 8.12 -0.43 4.58
CA ASP A 50 7.14 0.57 4.18
C ASP A 50 7.22 0.84 2.67
N ALA A 51 8.42 1.10 2.14
CA ALA A 51 8.66 1.24 0.70
C ALA A 51 8.27 -0.01 -0.11
N ALA A 52 8.36 -1.20 0.50
CA ALA A 52 7.88 -2.41 -0.15
C ALA A 52 6.34 -2.47 -0.20
N LEU A 53 5.67 -2.00 0.86
CA LEU A 53 4.22 -1.94 0.98
C LEU A 53 3.59 -0.83 0.13
N GLU A 54 4.26 0.30 -0.07
CA GLU A 54 3.82 1.39 -0.97
C GLU A 54 3.45 0.87 -2.37
N ARG A 55 4.21 -0.10 -2.88
CA ARG A 55 3.95 -0.77 -4.18
C ARG A 55 2.69 -1.63 -4.18
N LEU A 56 2.15 -1.93 -3.01
CA LEU A 56 0.96 -2.75 -2.79
C LEU A 56 -0.24 -1.92 -2.31
N GLU A 57 -0.11 -0.62 -2.04
CA GLU A 57 -1.20 0.23 -1.48
C GLU A 57 -2.50 0.16 -2.28
N PHE A 58 -2.42 -0.02 -3.61
CA PHE A 58 -3.58 -0.21 -4.46
C PHE A 58 -4.47 -1.39 -4.05
N TYR A 59 -3.89 -2.46 -3.46
CA TYR A 59 -4.59 -3.70 -3.13
C TYR A 59 -5.10 -3.73 -1.68
N LEU A 60 -4.88 -2.68 -0.88
CA LEU A 60 -5.27 -2.66 0.53
C LEU A 60 -6.77 -2.43 0.65
N ASP A 61 -7.41 -3.25 1.49
CA ASP A 61 -8.76 -2.97 1.97
C ASP A 61 -8.75 -1.92 3.10
N ALA A 62 -9.94 -1.56 3.58
CA ALA A 62 -10.09 -0.51 4.60
C ALA A 62 -9.37 -0.85 5.92
N ALA A 63 -9.49 -2.10 6.38
CA ALA A 63 -8.89 -2.55 7.63
C ALA A 63 -7.35 -2.59 7.52
N GLN A 64 -6.84 -3.02 6.37
CA GLN A 64 -5.41 -3.00 6.08
C GLN A 64 -4.87 -1.58 5.99
N CYS A 65 -5.59 -0.65 5.35
CA CYS A 65 -5.22 0.76 5.32
C CYS A 65 -5.11 1.34 6.73
N GLU A 66 -6.10 1.09 7.58
CA GLU A 66 -6.13 1.54 8.97
C GLU A 66 -4.92 1.00 9.75
N ALA A 67 -4.68 -0.32 9.71
CA ALA A 67 -3.56 -0.94 10.42
C ALA A 67 -2.19 -0.38 9.98
N VAL A 68 -2.03 -0.07 8.69
CA VAL A 68 -0.80 0.51 8.13
C VAL A 68 -0.62 1.95 8.58
N ASN A 69 -1.69 2.75 8.55
CA ASN A 69 -1.65 4.14 9.02
C ASN A 69 -1.31 4.23 10.51
N GLU A 70 -1.89 3.36 11.33
CA GLU A 70 -1.58 3.27 12.76
C GLU A 70 -0.13 2.84 13.00
N ALA A 71 0.38 1.87 12.24
CA ALA A 71 1.77 1.42 12.33
C ALA A 71 2.76 2.55 11.99
N ARG A 72 2.50 3.30 10.91
CA ARG A 72 3.29 4.48 10.52
C ARG A 72 3.27 5.55 11.62
N GLU A 73 2.08 5.91 12.12
CA GLU A 73 1.95 6.92 13.18
C GLU A 73 2.69 6.52 14.46
N ARG A 74 2.65 5.23 14.85
CA ARG A 74 3.40 4.74 16.02
C ARG A 74 4.91 4.92 15.87
N VAL A 75 5.45 4.63 14.69
CA VAL A 75 6.88 4.83 14.41
C VAL A 75 7.24 6.31 14.45
N GLU A 76 6.44 7.16 13.81
CA GLU A 76 6.68 8.61 13.77
C GLU A 76 6.53 9.27 15.14
N GLN A 77 5.59 8.79 15.96
CA GLN A 77 5.45 9.25 17.34
C GLN A 77 6.67 8.86 18.17
N ARG A 78 7.25 7.67 18.00
CA ARG A 78 8.51 7.31 18.68
C ARG A 78 9.67 8.21 18.23
N ARG A 79 9.81 8.45 16.93
CA ARG A 79 10.82 9.38 16.39
C ARG A 79 10.68 10.79 16.95
N TRP A 80 9.45 11.27 17.08
CA TRP A 80 9.20 12.57 17.68
C TRP A 80 9.69 12.64 19.13
N GLN A 81 9.49 11.58 19.93
CA GLN A 81 9.96 11.54 21.31
C GLN A 81 11.50 11.46 21.41
N GLU A 82 12.13 10.67 20.55
CA GLU A 82 13.58 10.39 20.59
C GLU A 82 14.43 11.49 19.95
N HIS A 83 13.97 12.04 18.83
CA HIS A 83 14.77 12.90 17.95
C HIS A 83 14.13 14.27 17.66
N ARG A 84 12.90 14.51 18.13
CA ARG A 84 12.14 15.75 17.83
C ARG A 84 11.97 16.00 16.34
N THR A 85 11.96 14.92 15.56
CA THR A 85 11.71 14.90 14.12
C THR A 85 10.70 13.81 13.82
N ARG A 86 9.84 14.05 12.83
CA ARG A 86 8.88 13.09 12.29
C ARG A 86 8.55 13.44 10.86
N ASP A 87 8.27 12.42 10.07
CA ASP A 87 7.74 12.56 8.73
C ASP A 87 6.21 12.65 8.78
N ARG A 88 5.64 13.46 7.89
CA ARG A 88 4.18 13.55 7.74
C ARG A 88 3.77 12.82 6.48
N VAL A 89 3.23 11.62 6.64
CA VAL A 89 2.77 10.78 5.53
C VAL A 89 1.27 11.00 5.29
N VAL A 90 0.86 11.01 4.03
CA VAL A 90 -0.57 11.02 3.68
C VAL A 90 -1.16 9.66 4.03
N PRO A 91 -2.23 9.58 4.84
CA PRO A 91 -2.83 8.29 5.18
C PRO A 91 -3.30 7.54 3.93
N VAL A 92 -2.93 6.28 3.82
CA VAL A 92 -3.42 5.41 2.74
C VAL A 92 -4.92 5.15 2.93
N ARG A 93 -5.64 5.06 1.82
CA ARG A 93 -7.07 4.73 1.78
C ARG A 93 -7.32 3.69 0.70
N PRO A 94 -8.41 2.90 0.80
CA PRO A 94 -8.78 1.96 -0.25
C PRO A 94 -8.89 2.68 -1.59
N HIS A 95 -8.23 2.14 -2.61
CA HIS A 95 -8.27 2.72 -3.93
C HIS A 95 -9.64 2.44 -4.57
N PRO A 96 -10.35 3.44 -5.12
CA PRO A 96 -11.73 3.26 -5.61
C PRO A 96 -11.85 2.31 -6.82
N ALA A 97 -10.78 2.18 -7.61
CA ALA A 97 -10.70 1.22 -8.71
C ALA A 97 -10.19 -0.17 -8.29
N MET A 98 -10.00 -0.42 -7.00
CA MET A 98 -9.65 -1.75 -6.51
C MET A 98 -10.90 -2.62 -6.47
N ASP A 99 -10.83 -3.78 -7.12
CA ASP A 99 -11.81 -4.85 -7.01
C ASP A 99 -11.14 -6.25 -6.97
N GLU A 100 -11.97 -7.28 -6.84
CA GLU A 100 -11.56 -8.68 -6.71
C GLU A 100 -10.80 -9.25 -7.92
N SER A 101 -10.95 -8.66 -9.12
CA SER A 101 -10.28 -9.13 -10.34
C SER A 101 -8.75 -9.02 -10.26
N TYR A 102 -8.25 -8.15 -9.39
CA TYR A 102 -6.82 -7.97 -9.13
C TYR A 102 -6.20 -9.05 -8.25
N PHE A 103 -7.00 -9.97 -7.70
CA PHE A 103 -6.49 -11.12 -6.98
C PHE A 103 -6.41 -12.37 -7.86
N LEU A 104 -5.37 -13.16 -7.65
CA LEU A 104 -5.27 -14.52 -8.17
C LEU A 104 -6.21 -15.41 -7.36
N GLU A 105 -7.01 -16.22 -8.05
CA GLU A 105 -7.86 -17.22 -7.41
C GLU A 105 -7.00 -18.28 -6.70
N PRO A 106 -7.51 -18.88 -5.61
CA PRO A 106 -6.84 -20.01 -4.98
C PRO A 106 -6.73 -21.15 -6.01
N VAL A 107 -5.53 -21.67 -6.21
CA VAL A 107 -5.38 -22.96 -6.89
C VAL A 107 -5.89 -23.99 -5.89
N GLY A 108 -7.02 -24.63 -6.21
CA GLY A 108 -7.62 -25.70 -5.41
C GLY A 108 -6.73 -26.93 -5.32
#